data_AF-A0A957F825-F1
#
_entry.id   AF-A0A957F825-F1
#
_cell.length_a   1.000
_cell.length_b   1.000
_cell.length_c   1.000
_cell.angle_alpha   90.00
_cell.angle_beta   90.00
_cell.angle_gamma   90.00
#
_symmetry.space_group_name_H-M   'P 1'
#
loop_
_entity.id
_entity.type
_entity.pdbx_description
1 polymer ?
#
loop_
_entity_poly.entity_id
_entity_poly.type
_entity_poly.pdbx_seq_one_letter_code
_entity_poly.pdbx_strand_id
1 'polypeptide(L)'
;QAEVGLMHFAPNSVRDYDWGNTTRVASRCDNWLNFPDLSGAPRIVDCNDWGKGDIRAHHQWWFRRLPHITGADNGIAYNWWQYIVDPNLVR
;
A
#
# COMPACT_ATOMS: atom_id res chain seq x y z
N GLN A 1 6.85 12.69 -3.51
CA GLN A 1 7.06 11.23 -3.59
C GLN A 1 5.77 10.56 -3.17
N ALA A 2 5.31 9.54 -3.90
CA ALA A 2 4.06 8.84 -3.60
C ALA A 2 4.27 7.70 -2.59
N GLU A 3 3.18 7.23 -2.00
CA GLU A 3 3.14 6.04 -1.13
C GLU A 3 2.43 4.89 -1.87
N VAL A 4 1.87 3.92 -1.14
CA VAL A 4 1.08 2.82 -1.70
C VAL A 4 -0.25 3.28 -2.35
N GLY A 5 -0.73 4.48 -2.02
CA GLY A 5 -2.02 4.99 -2.47
C GLY A 5 -3.18 4.53 -1.58
N LEU A 6 -4.40 4.62 -2.11
CA LEU A 6 -5.64 4.22 -1.44
C LEU A 6 -6.33 3.14 -2.26
N MET A 7 -7.35 2.48 -1.69
CA MET A 7 -8.12 1.44 -2.38
C MET A 7 -8.56 1.87 -3.80
N HIS A 8 -8.97 3.14 -3.93
CA HIS A 8 -9.48 3.77 -5.14
C HIS A 8 -8.43 4.48 -6.00
N PHE A 9 -7.22 4.71 -5.46
CA PHE A 9 -6.18 5.53 -6.10
C PHE A 9 -4.83 4.80 -6.05
N ALA A 10 -4.29 4.48 -7.22
CA ALA A 10 -2.91 4.05 -7.34
C ALA A 10 -1.94 5.23 -7.06
N PRO A 11 -0.64 4.96 -6.85
CA PRO A 11 0.37 5.99 -6.56
C PRO A 11 0.44 7.16 -7.56
N ASN A 12 0.02 6.96 -8.81
CA ASN A 12 0.03 7.95 -9.88
C ASN A 12 -1.37 8.37 -10.36
N SER A 13 -2.44 7.94 -9.67
CA SER A 13 -3.81 8.26 -10.07
C SER A 13 -4.09 9.75 -9.93
N VAL A 14 -4.73 10.35 -10.94
CA VAL A 14 -5.16 11.76 -10.91
C VAL A 14 -6.67 11.93 -10.70
N ARG A 15 -7.40 10.81 -10.67
CA ARG A 15 -8.85 10.73 -10.39
C ARG A 15 -9.19 9.34 -9.86
N ASP A 16 -10.42 9.19 -9.37
CA ASP A 16 -10.93 7.92 -8.86
C ASP A 16 -10.83 6.82 -9.92
N TYR A 17 -10.44 5.61 -9.50
CA TYR A 17 -10.29 4.41 -10.33
C TYR A 17 -9.26 4.50 -11.47
N ASP A 18 -8.33 5.46 -11.41
CA ASP A 18 -7.30 5.68 -12.44
C ASP A 18 -6.09 4.74 -12.29
N TRP A 19 -6.33 3.42 -12.20
CA TRP A 19 -5.28 2.42 -12.02
C TRP A 19 -4.52 2.07 -13.31
N GLY A 20 -5.03 2.50 -14.46
CA GLY A 20 -4.40 2.30 -15.78
C GLY A 20 -3.42 3.40 -16.19
N ASN A 21 -3.17 4.38 -15.32
CA ASN A 21 -2.31 5.52 -15.63
C ASN A 21 -0.85 5.08 -15.84
N THR A 22 -0.29 5.40 -17.01
CA THR A 22 1.07 5.00 -17.41
C THR A 22 2.14 6.01 -16.98
N THR A 23 1.74 7.13 -16.37
CA THR A 23 2.68 8.15 -15.89
C THR A 23 3.58 7.56 -14.81
N ARG A 24 4.89 7.65 -15.00
CA ARG A 24 5.85 7.17 -14.01
C ARG A 24 5.90 8.08 -12.79
N VAL A 25 5.93 7.49 -11.60
CA VAL A 25 6.05 8.23 -10.33
C VAL A 25 7.07 7.55 -9.42
N ALA A 26 7.82 8.35 -8.65
CA ALA A 26 8.62 7.82 -7.56
C ALA A 26 7.73 7.48 -6.36
N SER A 27 7.70 6.22 -5.94
CA SER A 27 6.88 5.73 -4.83
C SER A 27 7.67 4.91 -3.81
N ARG A 28 7.26 4.97 -2.53
CA ARG A 28 7.70 4.08 -1.44
C ARG A 28 6.73 2.94 -1.16
N CYS A 29 5.88 2.58 -2.13
CA CYS A 29 4.84 1.56 -1.96
C CYS A 29 5.36 0.25 -1.34
N ASP A 30 6.59 -0.16 -1.63
CA ASP A 30 7.14 -1.43 -1.14
C ASP A 30 7.68 -1.33 0.30
N ASN A 31 7.93 -0.13 0.81
CA ASN A 31 8.33 0.05 2.22
C ASN A 31 7.26 -0.47 3.18
N TRP A 32 5.98 -0.39 2.78
CA TRP A 32 4.86 -0.88 3.58
C TRP A 32 4.87 -2.39 3.80
N LEU A 33 5.62 -3.16 2.98
CA LEU A 33 5.87 -4.59 3.23
C LEU A 33 6.74 -4.83 4.48
N ASN A 34 7.48 -3.80 4.92
CA ASN A 34 8.45 -3.88 6.01
C ASN A 34 8.04 -3.05 7.24
N PHE A 35 6.79 -2.55 7.29
CA PHE A 35 6.30 -1.78 8.44
C PHE A 35 6.63 -2.52 9.75
N PRO A 36 7.27 -1.87 10.74
CA PRO A 36 7.35 -0.42 10.92
C PRO A 36 8.52 0.29 10.24
N ASP A 37 9.49 -0.43 9.67
CA ASP A 37 10.62 0.21 8.99
C ASP A 37 10.19 0.70 7.60
N LEU A 38 9.93 2.00 7.50
CA LEU A 38 9.55 2.67 6.26
C LEU A 38 10.70 3.50 5.66
N SER A 39 11.94 3.27 6.07
CA SER A 39 13.11 4.10 5.69
C SER A 39 13.64 3.83 4.27
N GLY A 40 13.14 2.79 3.59
CA GLY A 40 13.55 2.41 2.25
C GLY A 40 13.44 3.54 1.21
N ALA A 41 14.33 3.51 0.22
CA ALA A 41 14.35 4.47 -0.87
C ALA A 41 13.13 4.31 -1.80
N PRO A 42 12.69 5.39 -2.50
CA PRO A 42 11.73 5.24 -3.59
C PRO A 42 12.23 4.31 -4.68
N ARG A 43 11.28 3.72 -5.41
CA ARG A 43 11.51 3.29 -6.80
C ARG A 43 10.52 3.93 -7.75
N ILE A 44 10.87 3.95 -9.03
CA ILE A 44 9.96 4.37 -10.09
C ILE A 44 8.95 3.26 -10.36
N VAL A 45 7.67 3.60 -10.34
CA VAL A 45 6.53 2.69 -10.58
C VAL A 45 5.58 3.27 -11.63
N ASP A 46 4.78 2.41 -12.24
CA ASP A 46 3.65 2.77 -13.09
C ASP A 46 2.53 1.71 -13.01
N CYS A 47 1.51 1.81 -13.85
CA CYS A 47 0.39 0.87 -13.82
C CYS A 47 0.77 -0.61 -13.95
N ASN A 48 1.92 -0.96 -14.52
CA ASN A 48 2.34 -2.35 -14.62
C ASN A 48 2.61 -2.98 -13.26
N ASP A 49 2.92 -2.19 -12.23
CA ASP A 49 3.18 -2.69 -10.89
C ASP A 49 1.93 -3.26 -10.20
N TRP A 50 0.75 -2.70 -10.48
CA TRP A 50 -0.49 -3.01 -9.79
C TRP A 50 -1.61 -3.51 -10.71
N GLY A 51 -1.25 -4.10 -11.86
CA GLY A 51 -2.22 -4.82 -12.69
C GLY A 51 -2.80 -4.04 -13.87
N LYS A 52 -2.18 -2.92 -14.25
CA LYS A 52 -2.38 -2.24 -15.53
C LYS A 52 -3.84 -1.87 -15.81
N GLY A 53 -4.52 -1.34 -14.79
CA GLY A 53 -5.93 -0.97 -14.85
C GLY A 53 -6.92 -2.08 -14.46
N ASP A 54 -6.45 -3.32 -14.26
CA ASP A 54 -7.31 -4.37 -13.72
C ASP A 54 -7.59 -4.11 -12.22
N ILE A 55 -8.87 -3.94 -11.89
CA ILE A 55 -9.34 -3.65 -10.54
C ILE A 55 -8.90 -4.73 -9.54
N ARG A 56 -9.04 -6.00 -9.88
CA ARG A 56 -8.79 -7.10 -8.95
C ARG A 56 -7.29 -7.21 -8.67
N ALA A 57 -6.47 -7.08 -9.70
CA ALA A 57 -5.03 -7.08 -9.57
C ALA A 57 -4.55 -5.88 -8.76
N HIS A 58 -5.12 -4.69 -8.95
CA HIS A 58 -4.81 -3.51 -8.12
C HIS A 58 -5.13 -3.76 -6.65
N HIS A 59 -6.33 -4.27 -6.35
CA HIS A 59 -6.71 -4.56 -4.97
C HIS A 59 -5.81 -5.62 -4.34
N GLN A 60 -5.50 -6.71 -5.05
CA GLN A 60 -4.56 -7.72 -4.56
C GLN A 60 -3.17 -7.14 -4.30
N TRP A 61 -2.69 -6.26 -5.17
CA TRP A 61 -1.42 -5.56 -5.00
C TRP A 61 -1.42 -4.63 -3.78
N TRP A 62 -2.53 -3.90 -3.57
CA TRP A 62 -2.69 -2.98 -2.44
C TRP A 62 -2.82 -3.73 -1.11
N PHE A 63 -3.66 -4.77 -1.05
CA PHE A 63 -3.86 -5.59 0.15
C PHE A 63 -2.58 -6.30 0.60
N ARG A 64 -1.71 -6.73 -0.33
CA ARG A 64 -0.39 -7.29 0.02
C ARG A 64 0.52 -6.30 0.75
N ARG A 65 0.27 -5.00 0.61
CA ARG A 65 1.02 -3.91 1.24
C ARG A 65 0.35 -3.38 2.50
N LEU A 66 -0.79 -3.93 2.91
CA LEU A 66 -1.22 -3.74 4.29
C LEU A 66 -0.19 -4.39 5.22
N PRO A 67 0.28 -3.71 6.29
CA PRO A 67 1.20 -4.29 7.24
C PRO A 67 0.71 -5.65 7.75
N HIS A 68 1.58 -6.66 7.71
CA HIS A 68 1.19 -8.04 8.02
C HIS A 68 2.31 -8.84 8.69
N ILE A 69 3.33 -8.18 9.23
CA ILE A 69 4.44 -8.87 9.92
C ILE A 69 4.14 -9.05 11.42
N THR A 70 4.84 -9.99 12.04
CA THR A 70 4.74 -10.24 13.49
C THR A 70 5.49 -9.16 14.28
N GLY A 71 4.86 -8.66 15.34
CA GLY A 71 5.46 -7.70 16.25
C GLY A 71 4.48 -6.59 16.61
N ALA A 72 4.89 -5.78 17.59
CA ALA A 72 4.18 -4.58 17.99
C ALA A 72 5.15 -3.65 18.70
N ASP A 73 4.86 -2.36 18.69
CA ASP A 73 5.52 -1.36 19.52
C ASP A 73 4.53 -0.26 19.90
N ASN A 74 4.67 0.29 21.11
CA ASN A 74 3.79 1.34 21.66
C ASN A 74 2.28 1.03 21.52
N GLY A 75 1.88 -0.23 21.69
CA GLY A 75 0.47 -0.65 21.57
C GLY A 75 -0.03 -0.81 20.13
N ILE A 76 0.82 -0.62 19.12
CA ILE A 76 0.50 -0.76 17.70
C ILE A 76 1.10 -2.06 17.16
N ALA A 77 0.25 -2.97 16.71
CA ALA A 77 0.60 -4.19 16.01
C ALA A 77 1.13 -3.87 14.61
N TYR A 78 2.14 -4.63 14.18
CA TYR A 78 2.69 -4.53 12.83
C TYR A 78 1.88 -5.32 11.79
N ASN A 79 0.86 -6.06 12.25
CA ASN A 79 -0.12 -6.73 11.41
C ASN A 79 -1.48 -6.03 11.52
N TRP A 80 -1.80 -5.22 10.52
CA TRP A 80 -3.00 -4.39 10.51
C TRP A 80 -4.27 -5.15 10.11
N TRP A 81 -4.15 -6.38 9.59
CA TRP A 81 -5.31 -7.24 9.41
C TRP A 81 -6.04 -7.51 10.73
N GLN A 82 -5.33 -7.45 11.85
CA GLN A 82 -5.94 -7.57 13.17
C GLN A 82 -6.96 -6.44 13.42
N TYR A 83 -6.63 -5.21 13.02
CA TYR A 83 -7.53 -4.05 13.18
C TYR A 83 -8.72 -4.08 12.22
N ILE A 84 -8.58 -4.73 11.08
CA ILE A 84 -9.70 -4.92 10.13
C ILE A 84 -10.72 -5.89 10.71
N VAL A 85 -10.27 -6.92 11.44
CA VAL A 85 -11.14 -7.90 12.09
C VAL A 85 -11.72 -7.35 13.39
N ASP A 86 -10.91 -6.66 14.20
CA ASP A 86 -11.33 -6.01 15.43
C ASP A 86 -10.72 -4.59 15.55
N PRO A 87 -11.50 -3.53 15.25
CA PRO A 87 -11.00 -2.16 15.29
C PRO A 87 -10.71 -1.66 16.71
N ASN A 88 -11.16 -2.35 17.77
CA ASN A 88 -10.92 -1.96 19.17
C ASN A 88 -9.60 -2.51 19.74
N LEU A 89 -8.76 -3.14 18.91
CA LEU A 89 -7.54 -3.80 19.35
C LEU A 89 -6.39 -2.83 19.66
N VAL A 90 -6.46 -1.59 19.15
CA VAL A 90 -5.54 -0.52 19.54
C VAL A 90 -5.91 -0.05 20.95
N ARG A 91 -4.92 0.09 21.83
CA ARG A 91 -5.11 0.49 23.24
C ARG A 91 -4.47 1.84 23.51
#